data_AF-A0AAW7U8T9-F1
#
_entry.id   AF-A0AAW7U8T9-F1
#
_cell.length_a   1.000
_cell.length_b   1.000
_cell.length_c   1.000
_cell.angle_alpha   90.00
_cell.angle_beta   90.00
_cell.angle_gamma   90.00
#
_symmetry.space_group_name_H-M   'P 1'
#
loop_
_entity.id
_entity.type
_entity.pdbx_description
1 polymer ?
#
loop_
_entity_poly.entity_id
_entity_poly.type
_entity_poly.pdbx_seq_one_letter_code
_entity_poly.pdbx_strand_id
1 'polypeptide(L)'
;MPLNCNIDDWFLGYKTRTVKGRDTGLSFSNGCNKPIKPLKPGSGLANLQAALKHSEVMVKIPKRLSNHSKGMRRVRNHLDYVSCNGEITLETQDGEKLNGKKAINDLTRDRHKLNIPEERKYREAFNIILSMPGHIDPDAVLNAARKFAAKQFDGHQYAFGLHHEALCPGEPKHPHVHLCVLMRDEFG
;
A
#
# COMPACT_ATOMS: atom_id res chain seq x y z
N MET A 1 23.07 -37.09 0.16
CA MET A 1 21.81 -36.31 0.29
C MET A 1 21.79 -35.28 -0.84
N PRO A 2 20.79 -35.27 -1.72
CA PRO A 2 20.73 -34.27 -2.81
C PRO A 2 20.52 -32.86 -2.24
N LEU A 3 21.18 -31.85 -2.84
CA LEU A 3 21.19 -30.45 -2.39
C LEU A 3 19.78 -29.85 -2.17
N ASN A 4 18.77 -30.29 -2.94
CA ASN A 4 17.39 -29.83 -2.82
C ASN A 4 16.76 -30.16 -1.46
N CYS A 5 17.09 -31.32 -0.87
CA CYS A 5 16.54 -31.71 0.43
C CYS A 5 17.10 -30.85 1.58
N ASN A 6 18.32 -30.32 1.43
CA ASN A 6 18.95 -29.46 2.43
C ASN A 6 18.34 -28.04 2.43
N ILE A 7 17.94 -27.53 1.25
CA ILE A 7 17.19 -26.27 1.14
C ILE A 7 15.82 -26.40 1.83
N ASP A 8 15.14 -27.53 1.64
CA ASP A 8 13.84 -27.78 2.27
C ASP A 8 13.98 -27.93 3.78
N ASP A 9 15.02 -28.62 4.28
CA ASP A 9 15.30 -28.73 5.72
C ASP A 9 15.69 -27.38 6.35
N TRP A 10 16.38 -26.50 5.62
CA TRP A 10 16.70 -25.15 6.09
C TRP A 10 15.47 -24.24 6.12
N PHE A 11 14.59 -24.31 5.11
CA PHE A 11 13.35 -23.54 5.03
C PHE A 11 12.26 -24.06 5.98
N LEU A 12 12.22 -25.39 6.16
CA LEU A 12 11.32 -26.11 7.07
C LEU A 12 12.03 -26.47 8.37
N GLY A 13 13.05 -25.71 8.79
CA GLY A 13 13.96 -25.94 9.94
C GLY A 13 13.31 -26.13 11.32
N TYR A 14 11.99 -26.28 11.35
CA TYR A 14 11.27 -26.92 12.41
C TYR A 14 10.64 -28.18 11.81
N LYS A 15 11.21 -29.36 12.11
CA LYS A 15 10.43 -30.61 12.16
C LYS A 15 9.10 -30.25 12.79
N THR A 16 8.03 -30.39 12.00
CA THR A 16 6.67 -29.94 12.25
C THR A 16 6.22 -30.03 13.73
N ARG A 17 6.65 -29.08 14.55
CA ARG A 17 5.86 -28.56 15.67
C ARG A 17 5.17 -27.36 15.07
N THR A 18 4.05 -27.62 14.40
CA THR A 18 2.98 -26.63 14.39
C THR A 18 2.80 -26.18 15.84
N VAL A 19 3.25 -24.96 16.16
CA VAL A 19 2.87 -24.31 17.40
C VAL A 19 1.35 -24.27 17.30
N LYS A 20 0.66 -25.12 18.08
CA LYS A 20 -0.79 -24.98 18.27
C LYS A 20 -1.00 -23.52 18.62
N GLY A 21 -1.72 -22.78 17.77
CA GLY A 21 -2.24 -21.48 18.14
C GLY A 21 -2.91 -21.66 19.49
N ARG A 22 -2.49 -20.87 20.48
CA ARG A 22 -3.08 -20.92 21.80
C ARG A 22 -4.57 -20.62 21.61
N ASP A 23 -5.45 -21.55 22.00
CA ASP A 23 -6.89 -21.34 22.01
C ASP A 23 -7.21 -20.20 22.99
N THR A 24 -7.15 -18.96 22.52
CA THR A 24 -7.84 -17.85 23.15
C THR A 24 -9.29 -17.97 22.73
N GLY A 25 -10.12 -18.48 23.64
CA GLY A 25 -11.54 -18.69 23.42
C GLY A 25 -12.24 -17.41 22.95
N LEU A 26 -12.45 -17.32 21.64
CA LEU A 26 -13.41 -16.43 21.00
C LEU A 26 -14.13 -17.30 19.96
N SER A 27 -15.30 -17.78 20.37
CA SER A 27 -16.18 -18.58 19.53
C SER A 27 -16.82 -17.67 18.48
N PHE A 28 -16.28 -17.71 17.26
CA PHE A 28 -16.98 -17.25 16.06
C PHE A 28 -17.33 -18.48 15.23
N SER A 29 -18.62 -18.57 14.91
CA SER A 29 -19.30 -19.72 14.35
C SER A 29 -18.90 -20.07 12.90
N ASN A 30 -18.92 -21.38 12.63
CA ASN A 30 -19.07 -22.08 11.36
C ASN A 30 -18.18 -21.67 10.16
N GLY A 31 -16.94 -22.18 10.17
CA GLY A 31 -16.17 -22.46 8.97
C GLY A 31 -15.35 -23.73 9.17
N CYS A 32 -15.50 -24.73 8.29
CA CYS A 32 -14.72 -25.97 8.37
C CYS A 32 -13.20 -25.64 8.33
N ASN A 33 -12.50 -25.88 9.44
CA ASN A 33 -11.04 -25.88 9.52
C ASN A 33 -10.49 -27.00 8.63
N LYS A 34 -10.24 -26.73 7.35
CA LYS A 34 -9.47 -27.65 6.51
C LYS A 34 -8.05 -27.73 7.07
N PRO A 35 -7.48 -28.93 7.28
CA PRO A 35 -6.08 -29.05 7.67
C PRO A 35 -5.21 -28.41 6.57
N ILE A 36 -4.32 -27.51 6.96
CA ILE A 36 -3.35 -26.91 6.05
C ILE A 36 -2.51 -28.05 5.48
N LYS A 37 -2.60 -28.28 4.17
CA LYS A 37 -1.83 -29.34 3.50
C LYS A 37 -0.34 -29.00 3.62
N PRO A 38 0.53 -29.94 4.04
CA PRO A 38 1.96 -29.69 4.05
C PRO A 38 2.46 -29.41 2.63
N LEU A 39 3.46 -28.53 2.51
CA LEU A 39 4.11 -28.27 1.23
C LEU A 39 4.77 -29.55 0.71
N LYS A 40 4.80 -29.73 -0.62
CA LYS A 40 5.43 -30.90 -1.25
C LYS A 40 6.95 -30.87 -0.99
N PRO A 41 7.57 -31.96 -0.49
CA PRO A 41 9.02 -32.06 -0.40
C PRO A 41 9.67 -31.88 -1.79
N GLY A 42 10.83 -31.23 -1.87
CA GLY A 42 11.56 -30.95 -3.10
C GLY A 42 11.09 -29.70 -3.86
N SER A 43 10.13 -28.94 -3.32
CA SER A 43 9.56 -27.76 -3.99
C SER A 43 10.18 -26.43 -3.55
N GLY A 44 11.01 -26.39 -2.49
CA GLY A 44 11.56 -25.15 -1.96
C GLY A 44 12.34 -24.34 -3.00
N LEU A 45 13.22 -24.99 -3.77
CA LEU A 45 14.01 -24.33 -4.81
C LEU A 45 13.15 -23.80 -5.97
N ALA A 46 12.13 -24.56 -6.39
CA ALA A 46 11.20 -24.13 -7.44
C ALA A 46 10.33 -22.95 -6.97
N ASN A 47 9.88 -22.96 -5.71
CA ASN A 47 9.12 -21.87 -5.12
C ASN A 47 9.97 -20.60 -4.96
N LEU A 48 11.24 -20.73 -4.58
CA LEU A 48 12.18 -19.60 -4.51
C LEU A 48 12.47 -19.01 -5.89
N GLN A 49 12.71 -19.86 -6.90
CA GLN A 49 12.90 -19.39 -8.28
C GLN A 49 11.63 -18.75 -8.84
N ALA A 50 10.44 -19.25 -8.48
CA ALA A 50 9.18 -18.61 -8.83
C ALA A 50 9.02 -17.26 -8.12
N ALA A 51 9.33 -17.16 -6.82
CA ALA A 51 9.26 -15.91 -6.06
C ALA A 51 10.24 -14.86 -6.59
N LEU A 52 11.46 -15.24 -6.98
CA LEU A 52 12.44 -14.33 -7.58
C LEU A 52 12.03 -13.83 -8.97
N LYS A 53 11.21 -14.58 -9.71
CA LYS A 53 10.72 -14.19 -11.05
C LYS A 53 9.58 -13.19 -11.02
N HIS A 54 8.84 -13.09 -9.92
CA HIS A 54 7.71 -12.17 -9.79
C HIS A 54 8.10 -11.10 -8.78
N SER A 55 8.32 -9.86 -9.24
CA SER A 55 8.49 -8.75 -8.32
C SER A 55 7.21 -8.53 -7.52
N GLU A 56 7.18 -8.97 -6.28
CA GLU A 56 6.05 -8.74 -5.38
C GLU A 56 6.03 -7.28 -4.90
N VAL A 57 4.88 -6.64 -5.00
CA VAL A 57 4.67 -5.27 -4.49
C VAL A 57 4.28 -5.35 -3.03
N MET A 58 5.03 -4.65 -2.17
CA MET A 58 4.66 -4.54 -0.77
C MET A 58 3.66 -3.39 -0.60
N VAL A 59 2.43 -3.73 -0.23
CA VAL A 59 1.37 -2.77 0.08
C VAL A 59 1.31 -2.52 1.58
N LYS A 60 1.50 -1.28 1.99
CA LYS A 60 1.34 -0.84 3.37
C LYS A 60 0.09 0.02 3.49
N ILE A 61 -0.83 -0.42 4.34
CA ILE A 61 -1.99 0.37 4.75
C ILE A 61 -1.77 0.79 6.22
N PRO A 62 -1.62 2.10 6.51
CA PRO A 62 -1.41 2.58 7.85
C PRO A 62 -2.61 2.27 8.75
N LYS A 63 -2.33 2.06 10.04
CA LYS A 63 -3.31 1.63 11.04
C LYS A 63 -4.54 2.55 11.05
N ARG A 64 -5.72 1.94 11.21
CA ARG A 64 -7.04 2.62 11.26
C ARG A 64 -7.09 3.77 12.27
N LEU A 65 -6.41 3.65 13.40
CA LEU A 65 -6.40 4.66 14.47
C LEU A 65 -5.44 5.82 14.21
N SER A 66 -4.67 5.79 13.11
CA SER A 66 -3.74 6.86 12.78
C SER A 66 -4.46 8.20 12.60
N ASN A 67 -3.87 9.26 13.14
CA ASN A 67 -4.44 10.62 13.09
C ASN A 67 -4.16 11.33 11.74
N HIS A 68 -3.58 10.63 10.76
CA HIS A 68 -3.11 11.22 9.51
C HIS A 68 -4.22 11.44 8.46
N SER A 69 -5.41 10.87 8.68
CA SER A 69 -6.51 10.94 7.71
C SER A 69 -7.86 11.32 8.34
N LYS A 70 -7.84 12.00 9.48
CA LYS A 70 -9.03 12.47 10.22
C LYS A 70 -9.34 13.93 9.88
N GLY A 71 -10.41 14.17 9.11
CA GLY A 71 -10.79 15.51 8.65
C GLY A 71 -9.88 16.09 7.56
N MET A 72 -10.32 17.18 6.94
CA MET A 72 -9.61 17.80 5.80
C MET A 72 -8.24 18.37 6.16
N ARG A 73 -8.06 18.90 7.37
CA ARG A 73 -6.77 19.46 7.80
C ARG A 73 -5.65 18.43 7.76
N ARG A 74 -5.94 17.19 8.18
CA ARG A 74 -4.96 16.09 8.18
C ARG A 74 -4.71 15.54 6.79
N VAL A 75 -5.76 15.45 5.97
CA VAL A 75 -5.63 15.06 4.55
C VAL A 75 -4.76 16.06 3.80
N ARG A 76 -4.95 17.38 4.00
CA ARG A 76 -4.09 18.43 3.41
C ARG A 76 -2.63 18.21 3.79
N ASN A 77 -2.35 18.09 5.09
CA ASN A 77 -1.00 17.88 5.59
C ASN A 77 -0.36 16.60 5.05
N HIS A 78 -1.17 15.55 4.80
CA HIS A 78 -0.66 14.34 4.19
C HIS A 78 -0.35 14.54 2.70
N LEU A 79 -1.20 15.25 1.94
CA LEU A 79 -0.90 15.59 0.55
C LEU A 79 0.33 16.50 0.43
N ASP A 80 0.49 17.47 1.33
CA ASP A 80 1.70 18.29 1.42
C ASP A 80 2.94 17.41 1.64
N TYR A 81 2.87 16.43 2.54
CA TYR A 81 3.94 15.46 2.76
C TYR A 81 4.23 14.60 1.52
N VAL A 82 3.19 14.06 0.87
CA VAL A 82 3.34 13.25 -0.35
C VAL A 82 3.90 14.07 -1.51
N SER A 83 3.66 15.38 -1.54
CA SER A 83 4.26 16.26 -2.55
C SER A 83 5.69 16.71 -2.22
N CYS A 84 6.27 16.31 -1.08
CA CYS A 84 7.48 16.92 -0.52
C CYS A 84 7.38 18.46 -0.54
N ASN A 85 6.29 19.01 -0.01
CA ASN A 85 5.96 20.45 -0.04
C ASN A 85 5.82 21.07 -1.45
N GLY A 86 5.52 20.26 -2.46
CA GLY A 86 5.26 20.70 -3.83
C GLY A 86 6.42 20.51 -4.80
N GLU A 87 7.48 19.82 -4.37
CA GLU A 87 8.62 19.44 -5.21
C GLU A 87 8.27 18.25 -6.13
N ILE A 88 7.38 17.36 -5.69
CA ILE A 88 6.90 16.23 -6.49
C ILE A 88 5.57 16.56 -7.18
N THR A 89 5.47 16.17 -8.44
CA THR A 89 4.21 16.12 -9.20
C THR A 89 3.27 15.06 -8.66
N LEU A 90 2.06 15.47 -8.26
CA LEU A 90 0.98 14.54 -7.94
C LEU A 90 0.09 14.31 -9.15
N GLU A 91 -0.44 13.11 -9.30
CA GLU A 91 -1.44 12.78 -10.31
C GLU A 91 -2.80 12.51 -9.64
N THR A 92 -3.88 13.01 -10.24
CA THR A 92 -5.26 12.76 -9.79
C THR A 92 -5.94 11.65 -10.60
N GLN A 93 -7.18 11.30 -10.24
CA GLN A 93 -8.00 10.34 -10.99
C GLN A 93 -8.22 10.73 -12.46
N ASP A 94 -8.31 12.03 -12.75
CA ASP A 94 -8.56 12.57 -14.10
C ASP A 94 -7.28 12.63 -14.95
N GLY A 95 -6.14 12.23 -14.38
CA GLY A 95 -4.83 12.35 -15.02
C GLY A 95 -4.24 13.76 -14.95
N GLU A 96 -4.83 14.65 -14.17
CA GLU A 96 -4.28 15.99 -13.96
C GLU A 96 -3.00 15.90 -13.13
N LYS A 97 -1.96 16.58 -13.60
CA LYS A 97 -0.66 16.69 -12.92
C LYS A 97 -0.63 17.96 -12.07
N LEU A 98 -0.72 17.80 -10.76
CA LEU A 98 -0.67 18.87 -9.80
C LEU A 98 0.78 19.13 -9.39
N ASN A 99 1.28 20.31 -9.77
CA ASN A 99 2.61 20.79 -9.42
C ASN A 99 2.52 21.93 -8.40
N GLY A 100 3.32 21.82 -7.35
CA GLY A 100 3.43 22.86 -6.33
C GLY A 100 2.27 22.93 -5.34
N LYS A 101 2.53 23.64 -4.24
CA LYS A 101 1.61 23.74 -3.10
C LYS A 101 0.26 24.41 -3.42
N LYS A 102 0.21 25.30 -4.41
CA LYS A 102 -1.03 25.98 -4.81
C LYS A 102 -2.05 24.98 -5.37
N ALA A 103 -1.62 24.13 -6.30
CA ALA A 103 -2.47 23.11 -6.91
C ALA A 103 -3.03 22.12 -5.86
N ILE A 104 -2.23 21.77 -4.85
CA ILE A 104 -2.65 20.90 -3.75
C ILE A 104 -3.69 21.57 -2.85
N ASN A 105 -3.49 22.86 -2.55
CA ASN A 105 -4.47 23.64 -1.80
C ASN A 105 -5.78 23.81 -2.56
N ASP A 106 -5.71 23.99 -3.87
CA ASP A 106 -6.88 24.08 -4.75
C ASP A 106 -7.66 22.76 -4.74
N LEU A 107 -6.98 21.63 -4.96
CA LEU A 107 -7.57 20.29 -4.85
C LEU A 107 -8.23 20.07 -3.48
N THR A 108 -7.55 20.46 -2.40
CA THR A 108 -8.08 20.28 -1.05
C THR A 108 -9.29 21.18 -0.79
N ARG A 109 -9.31 22.39 -1.36
CA ARG A 109 -10.46 23.31 -1.27
C ARG A 109 -11.66 22.74 -2.01
N ASP A 110 -11.46 22.15 -3.19
CA ASP A 110 -12.54 21.53 -3.94
C ASP A 110 -13.08 20.29 -3.20
N ARG A 111 -12.21 19.50 -2.59
CA ARG A 111 -12.62 18.40 -1.70
C ARG A 111 -13.37 18.86 -0.45
N HIS A 112 -13.02 20.03 0.10
CA HIS A 112 -13.75 20.61 1.24
C HIS A 112 -15.20 20.96 0.87
N LYS A 113 -15.49 21.31 -0.39
CA LYS A 113 -16.86 21.55 -0.87
C LYS A 113 -17.74 20.30 -0.82
N LEU A 114 -17.17 19.11 -0.74
CA LEU A 114 -17.89 17.84 -0.57
C LEU A 114 -18.40 17.63 0.87
N ASN A 115 -18.62 18.70 1.65
CA ASN A 115 -19.06 18.67 3.05
C ASN A 115 -18.16 17.86 3.98
N ILE A 116 -16.85 17.87 3.76
CA ILE A 116 -15.90 17.22 4.67
C ILE A 116 -15.39 18.29 5.64
N PRO A 117 -15.79 18.26 6.93
CA PRO A 117 -15.35 19.26 7.90
C PRO A 117 -13.83 19.19 8.14
N GLU A 118 -13.25 20.31 8.58
CA GLU A 118 -11.81 20.43 8.82
C GLU A 118 -11.31 19.44 9.88
N GLU A 119 -12.09 19.26 10.94
CA GLU A 119 -11.80 18.32 12.02
C GLU A 119 -12.97 17.36 12.23
N ARG A 120 -12.68 16.06 12.20
CA ARG A 120 -13.65 15.01 12.46
C ARG A 120 -13.00 13.85 13.19
N LYS A 121 -13.81 13.10 13.93
CA LYS A 121 -13.35 11.88 14.64
C LYS A 121 -13.14 10.71 13.69
N TYR A 122 -13.89 10.69 12.57
CA TYR A 122 -13.87 9.64 11.57
C TYR A 122 -12.75 9.83 10.55
N ARG A 123 -12.36 8.73 9.92
CA ARG A 123 -11.41 8.72 8.82
C ARG A 123 -12.15 9.24 7.58
N GLU A 124 -11.52 10.12 6.82
CA GLU A 124 -12.08 10.69 5.59
C GLU A 124 -11.25 10.28 4.36
N ALA A 125 -10.00 9.83 4.54
CA ALA A 125 -9.14 9.35 3.46
C ALA A 125 -8.39 8.06 3.82
N PHE A 126 -8.18 7.18 2.84
CA PHE A 126 -7.24 6.07 2.88
C PHE A 126 -5.90 6.48 2.32
N ASN A 127 -4.83 6.20 3.07
CA ASN A 127 -3.47 6.39 2.60
C ASN A 127 -2.94 4.98 2.34
N ILE A 128 -2.36 4.72 1.19
CA ILE A 128 -1.82 3.42 0.80
C ILE A 128 -0.42 3.68 0.26
N ILE A 129 0.54 2.89 0.69
CA ILE A 129 1.92 2.98 0.22
C ILE A 129 2.21 1.72 -0.57
N LEU A 130 2.55 1.88 -1.85
CA LEU A 130 2.99 0.81 -2.73
C LEU A 130 4.51 0.90 -2.84
N SER A 131 5.23 -0.01 -2.21
CA SER A 131 6.70 -0.03 -2.26
C SER A 131 7.22 -1.15 -3.13
N MET A 132 8.23 -0.84 -3.93
CA MET A 132 8.91 -1.78 -4.82
C MET A 132 10.40 -1.89 -4.47
N PRO A 133 11.05 -3.02 -4.78
CA PRO A 133 12.49 -3.15 -4.64
C PRO A 133 13.22 -2.17 -5.56
N GLY A 134 14.42 -1.73 -5.15
CA GLY A 134 15.15 -0.62 -5.78
C GLY A 134 15.70 -0.85 -7.19
N HIS A 135 15.56 -2.06 -7.75
CA HIS A 135 16.03 -2.37 -9.11
C HIS A 135 14.96 -2.16 -10.19
N ILE A 136 13.72 -1.82 -9.78
CA ILE A 136 12.60 -1.60 -10.70
C ILE A 136 12.55 -0.13 -11.07
N ASP A 137 12.30 0.13 -12.35
CA ASP A 137 12.16 1.48 -12.89
C ASP A 137 11.02 2.25 -12.19
N PRO A 138 11.29 3.43 -11.59
CA PRO A 138 10.28 4.26 -10.93
C PRO A 138 9.04 4.54 -11.78
N ASP A 139 9.21 4.76 -13.09
CA ASP A 139 8.10 5.07 -13.99
C ASP A 139 7.19 3.86 -14.20
N ALA A 140 7.76 2.65 -14.22
CA ALA A 140 6.98 1.41 -14.24
C ALA A 140 6.14 1.27 -12.95
N VAL A 141 6.69 1.66 -11.80
CA VAL A 141 5.97 1.68 -10.51
C VAL A 141 4.80 2.65 -10.56
N LEU A 142 5.02 3.87 -11.04
CA LEU A 142 3.99 4.90 -11.18
C LEU A 142 2.86 4.44 -12.11
N ASN A 143 3.20 3.86 -13.26
CA ASN A 143 2.22 3.34 -14.21
C ASN A 143 1.41 2.16 -13.63
N ALA A 144 2.06 1.27 -12.87
CA ALA A 144 1.38 0.18 -12.18
C ALA A 144 0.43 0.71 -11.09
N ALA A 145 0.86 1.70 -10.32
CA ALA A 145 0.03 2.37 -9.32
C ALA A 145 -1.17 3.07 -9.95
N ARG A 146 -1.00 3.75 -11.09
CA ARG A 146 -2.10 4.37 -11.86
C ARG A 146 -3.15 3.35 -12.27
N LYS A 147 -2.73 2.23 -12.85
CA LYS A 147 -3.65 1.13 -13.25
C LYS A 147 -4.33 0.49 -12.04
N PHE A 148 -3.60 0.32 -10.94
CA PHE A 148 -4.14 -0.21 -9.70
C PHE A 148 -5.22 0.72 -9.12
N ALA A 149 -4.94 2.02 -9.05
CA ALA A 149 -5.86 3.00 -8.51
C ALA A 149 -7.16 3.08 -9.33
N ALA A 150 -7.02 3.18 -10.66
CA ALA A 150 -8.17 3.24 -11.57
C ALA A 150 -9.05 1.98 -11.50
N LYS A 151 -8.45 0.80 -11.28
CA LYS A 151 -9.20 -0.45 -11.18
C LYS A 151 -9.90 -0.63 -9.83
N GLN A 152 -9.25 -0.20 -8.74
CA GLN A 152 -9.69 -0.53 -7.38
C GLN A 152 -10.56 0.56 -6.73
N PHE A 153 -10.37 1.81 -7.15
CA PHE A 153 -11.00 2.99 -6.58
C PHE A 153 -11.85 3.75 -7.61
N ASP A 154 -12.51 3.00 -8.49
CA ASP A 154 -13.50 3.56 -9.42
C ASP A 154 -14.62 4.26 -8.61
N GLY A 155 -15.05 5.44 -9.05
CA GLY A 155 -15.98 6.33 -8.32
C GLY A 155 -15.35 7.20 -7.21
N HIS A 156 -14.18 6.83 -6.70
CA HIS A 156 -13.52 7.59 -5.63
C HIS A 156 -12.50 8.59 -6.15
N GLN A 157 -12.45 9.77 -5.52
CA GLN A 157 -11.38 10.73 -5.78
C GLN A 157 -10.08 10.31 -5.11
N TYR A 158 -9.00 10.26 -5.88
CA TYR A 158 -7.67 9.91 -5.35
C TYR A 158 -6.57 10.81 -5.91
N ALA A 159 -5.47 10.89 -5.18
CA ALA A 159 -4.24 11.53 -5.62
C ALA A 159 -3.05 10.66 -5.23
N PHE A 160 -2.06 10.55 -6.11
CA PHE A 160 -0.85 9.77 -5.83
C PHE A 160 0.42 10.48 -6.31
N GLY A 161 1.54 10.12 -5.68
CA GLY A 161 2.86 10.65 -5.99
C GLY A 161 3.93 9.58 -5.81
N LEU A 162 4.93 9.60 -6.70
CA LEU A 162 6.09 8.72 -6.65
C LEU A 162 7.20 9.36 -5.81
N HIS A 163 7.74 8.58 -4.89
CA HIS A 163 8.81 8.90 -3.97
C HIS A 163 10.04 8.07 -4.30
N HIS A 164 11.18 8.74 -4.47
CA HIS A 164 12.47 8.12 -4.74
C HIS A 164 13.60 9.05 -4.26
N GLU A 165 14.75 8.49 -3.89
CA GLU A 165 15.94 9.23 -3.44
C GLU A 165 16.36 10.36 -4.41
N ALA A 166 16.17 10.17 -5.72
CA ALA A 166 16.48 11.18 -6.72
C ALA A 166 15.49 12.36 -6.75
N LEU A 167 14.27 12.16 -6.24
CA LEU A 167 13.17 13.12 -6.26
C LEU A 167 12.98 13.83 -4.92
N CYS A 168 13.20 13.15 -3.79
CA CYS A 168 13.19 13.76 -2.46
C CYS A 168 14.47 13.42 -1.68
N PRO A 169 15.28 14.43 -1.32
CA PRO A 169 16.48 14.20 -0.53
C PRO A 169 16.11 13.73 0.89
N GLY A 170 16.60 12.56 1.29
CA GLY A 170 16.37 11.98 2.63
C GLY A 170 15.49 10.72 2.67
N GLU A 171 15.06 10.23 1.51
CA GLU A 171 14.20 9.04 1.42
C GLU A 171 14.95 7.73 1.09
N PRO A 172 14.35 6.56 1.42
CA PRO A 172 14.96 5.28 1.11
C PRO A 172 15.14 5.07 -0.40
N LYS A 173 16.18 4.32 -0.77
CA LYS A 173 16.52 3.93 -2.15
C LYS A 173 15.43 3.15 -2.90
N HIS A 174 14.38 2.72 -2.19
CA HIS A 174 13.29 1.94 -2.75
C HIS A 174 12.21 2.87 -3.30
N PRO A 175 11.89 2.79 -4.61
CA PRO A 175 10.80 3.57 -5.18
C PRO A 175 9.49 3.15 -4.53
N HIS A 176 8.74 4.13 -4.06
CA HIS A 176 7.46 3.90 -3.43
C HIS A 176 6.45 4.95 -3.87
N VAL A 177 5.18 4.57 -3.98
CA VAL A 177 4.10 5.46 -4.35
C VAL A 177 3.18 5.62 -3.16
N HIS A 178 2.92 6.86 -2.76
CA HIS A 178 1.87 7.17 -1.80
C HIS A 178 0.60 7.48 -2.56
N LEU A 179 -0.47 6.78 -2.23
CA LEU A 179 -1.81 6.95 -2.78
C LEU A 179 -2.74 7.41 -1.65
N CYS A 180 -3.39 8.55 -1.85
CA CYS A 180 -4.37 9.13 -0.95
C CYS A 180 -5.75 9.09 -1.63
N VAL A 181 -6.64 8.24 -1.14
CA VAL A 181 -8.00 8.03 -1.67
C VAL A 181 -9.01 8.61 -0.69
N LEU A 182 -9.98 9.39 -1.16
CA LEU A 182 -11.10 9.81 -0.31
C LEU A 182 -12.06 8.65 -0.08
N MET A 183 -12.57 8.52 1.14
CA MET A 183 -13.53 7.46 1.49
C MET A 183 -14.92 7.71 0.92
N ARG A 184 -15.24 8.99 0.66
CA ARG A 184 -16.49 9.35 0.01
C ARG A 184 -16.40 9.00 -1.46
N ASP A 185 -17.48 8.38 -1.92
CA ASP A 185 -17.72 8.15 -3.32
C ASP A 185 -18.37 9.42 -3.91
N GLU A 186 -18.36 9.54 -5.23
CA GLU A 186 -19.06 10.62 -5.95
C GLU A 186 -20.59 10.62 -5.69
N PHE A 187 -21.12 9.50 -5.20
CA PHE A 187 -22.54 9.32 -4.86
C PHE A 187 -22.92 9.64 -3.40
N GLY A 188 -21.96 9.98 -2.53
CA GLY A 188 -22.21 10.44 -1.15
C GLY A 188 -22.05 9.37 -0.07
#